data_AF-A0A7J6U6I7-F1
#
_entry.id   AF-A0A7J6U6I7-F1
#
_cell.length_a   1.000
_cell.length_b   1.000
_cell.length_c   1.000
_cell.angle_alpha   90.00
_cell.angle_beta   90.00
_cell.angle_gamma   90.00
#
_symmetry.space_group_name_H-M   'P 1'
#
loop_
_entity.id
_entity.type
_entity.pdbx_description
1 polymer ?
#
loop_
_entity_poly.entity_id
_entity_poly.type
_entity_poly.pdbx_seq_one_letter_code
_entity_poly.pdbx_strand_id
1 'polypeptide(L)'
;KRLTVLNMLEHNYKMWCSINRVPTSTLCFRDYCLEALDQCNLTFKKARRMDYHHFERLLRAFHNKGIYFVNFATAPAQPPQESFVPSFAEEGYKFYDPEEEDDFLSKVEGPESSDDESDCEADNDDAWFPC
;
A
#
# COMPACT_ATOMS: atom_id res chain seq x y z
N LYS A 1 28.74 -4.54 7.10
CA LYS A 1 27.70 -3.61 6.59
C LYS A 1 26.29 -4.19 6.82
N ARG A 2 25.75 -4.15 8.05
CA ARG A 2 24.38 -4.61 8.39
C ARG A 2 23.58 -3.60 9.25
N LEU A 3 24.09 -2.38 9.40
CA LEU A 3 23.49 -1.31 10.24
C LEU A 3 22.58 -0.36 9.45
N THR A 4 22.42 -0.56 8.14
CA THR A 4 21.73 0.42 7.28
C THR A 4 20.25 0.58 7.61
N VAL A 5 19.55 -0.52 7.90
CA VAL A 5 18.11 -0.50 8.20
C VAL A 5 17.84 0.09 9.59
N LEU A 6 18.61 -0.32 10.61
CA LEU A 6 18.46 0.25 11.95
C LEU A 6 18.75 1.75 11.95
N ASN A 7 19.81 2.19 11.26
CA ASN A 7 20.12 3.62 11.15
C ASN A 7 19.02 4.39 10.39
N MET A 8 18.45 3.80 9.34
CA MET A 8 17.33 4.40 8.60
C MET A 8 16.08 4.53 9.48
N LEU A 9 15.72 3.48 10.23
CA LEU A 9 14.59 3.54 11.15
C LEU A 9 14.83 4.51 12.31
N GLU A 10 16.06 4.62 12.80
CA GLU A 10 16.42 5.58 13.84
C GLU A 10 16.26 7.02 13.34
N HIS A 11 16.68 7.29 12.10
CA HIS A 11 16.47 8.57 11.46
C HIS A 11 14.98 8.90 11.33
N ASN A 12 14.17 7.96 10.83
CA ASN A 12 12.72 8.13 10.71
C ASN A 12 12.04 8.38 12.06
N TYR A 13 12.44 7.63 13.09
CA TYR A 13 11.94 7.79 14.45
C TYR A 13 12.23 9.19 14.99
N LYS A 14 13.48 9.66 14.83
CA LYS A 14 13.87 11.02 15.24
C LYS A 14 13.07 12.09 14.49
N MET A 15 12.83 11.91 13.19
CA MET A 15 11.99 12.81 12.39
C MET A 15 10.54 12.82 12.90
N TRP A 16 9.97 11.65 13.17
CA TRP A 16 8.62 11.55 13.73
C TRP A 16 8.52 12.22 15.11
N CYS A 17 9.50 12.00 15.99
CA CYS A 17 9.59 12.68 17.29
C CYS A 17 9.64 14.21 17.12
N SER A 18 10.44 14.70 16.17
CA SER A 18 10.56 16.13 15.88
C SER A 18 9.24 16.76 15.39
N ILE A 19 8.53 16.08 14.47
CA ILE A 19 7.25 16.56 13.92
C ILE A 19 6.17 16.58 14.99
N ASN A 20 6.08 15.52 15.80
CA ASN A 20 5.05 15.37 16.83
C ASN A 20 5.42 16.05 18.16
N ARG A 21 6.60 16.67 18.24
CA ARG A 21 7.16 17.30 19.46
C ARG A 21 7.20 16.36 20.66
N VAL A 22 7.49 15.08 20.40
CA VAL A 22 7.64 14.04 21.42
C VAL A 22 9.12 13.87 21.72
N PRO A 23 9.55 13.83 23.00
CA PRO A 23 10.94 13.56 23.33
C PRO A 23 11.35 12.17 22.84
N THR A 24 12.60 12.03 22.43
CA THR A 24 13.16 10.72 22.07
C THR A 24 13.27 9.83 23.30
N SER A 25 13.13 8.53 23.10
CA SER A 25 13.31 7.53 24.16
C SER A 25 14.73 7.61 24.75
N THR A 26 14.84 7.32 26.04
CA THR A 26 16.13 7.19 26.74
C THR A 26 16.83 5.87 26.48
N LEU A 27 16.11 4.89 25.92
CA LEU A 27 16.63 3.57 25.56
C LEU A 27 17.45 3.63 24.27
N CYS A 28 18.39 2.71 24.11
CA CYS A 28 19.06 2.56 22.83
C CYS A 28 18.04 2.13 21.76
N PHE A 29 18.15 2.68 20.54
CA PHE A 29 17.14 2.49 19.50
C PHE A 29 16.94 1.01 19.15
N ARG A 30 18.01 0.21 19.18
CA ARG A 30 17.93 -1.24 18.97
C ARG A 30 17.02 -1.91 20.00
N ASP A 31 17.21 -1.61 21.28
CA ASP A 31 16.42 -2.20 22.36
C ASP A 31 14.97 -1.72 22.30
N TYR A 32 14.76 -0.46 21.89
CA TYR A 32 13.42 0.08 21.65
C TYR A 32 12.65 -0.68 20.56
N CYS A 33 13.31 -1.05 19.46
CA CYS A 33 12.73 -1.91 18.43
C CYS A 33 12.49 -3.34 18.91
N LEU A 34 13.39 -3.90 19.73
CA LEU A 34 13.23 -5.24 20.30
C LEU A 34 12.05 -5.30 21.26
N GLU A 35 11.83 -4.26 22.06
CA GLU A 35 10.67 -4.16 22.94
C GLU A 35 9.35 -4.15 22.16
N ALA A 36 9.33 -3.48 20.99
CA ALA A 36 8.17 -3.50 20.08
C ALA A 36 7.89 -4.91 19.52
N LEU A 37 8.95 -5.66 19.20
CA LEU A 37 8.87 -7.05 18.74
C LEU A 37 8.38 -7.99 19.85
N ASP A 38 8.81 -7.73 21.08
CA ASP A 38 8.48 -8.53 22.25
C ASP A 38 7.00 -8.39 22.63
N GLN A 39 6.44 -7.17 22.55
CA GLN A 39 4.99 -6.93 22.71
C GLN A 39 4.13 -7.75 21.71
N CYS A 40 4.69 -8.11 20.57
CA CYS A 40 4.01 -8.91 19.55
C CYS A 40 4.28 -10.42 19.67
N ASN A 41 5.13 -10.86 20.61
CA ASN A 41 5.66 -12.22 20.71
C ASN A 41 6.34 -12.71 19.41
N LEU A 42 7.00 -11.80 18.68
CA LEU A 42 7.65 -12.10 17.40
C LEU A 42 9.18 -12.14 17.49
N THR A 43 9.76 -11.90 18.67
CA THR A 43 11.21 -11.87 18.91
C THR A 43 11.94 -13.13 18.41
N PHE A 44 11.35 -14.31 18.61
CA PHE A 44 11.95 -15.59 18.25
C PHE A 44 11.31 -16.25 17.02
N LYS A 45 10.30 -15.60 16.42
CA LYS A 45 9.56 -16.16 15.28
C LYS A 45 10.23 -15.75 13.98
N LYS A 46 10.58 -16.73 13.14
CA LYS A 46 11.15 -16.47 11.81
C LYS A 46 10.08 -15.95 10.86
N ALA A 47 10.41 -14.93 10.07
CA ALA A 47 9.49 -14.31 9.12
C ALA A 47 8.82 -15.30 8.13
N ARG A 48 9.54 -16.34 7.71
CA ARG A 48 8.99 -17.41 6.83
C ARG A 48 7.78 -18.14 7.43
N ARG A 49 7.66 -18.16 8.77
CA ARG A 49 6.56 -18.82 9.50
C ARG A 49 5.51 -17.83 9.99
N MET A 50 5.54 -16.57 9.53
CA MET A 50 4.60 -15.53 9.95
C MET A 50 3.51 -15.36 8.91
N ASP A 51 2.26 -15.36 9.37
CA ASP A 51 1.09 -15.04 8.55
C ASP A 51 0.85 -13.54 8.48
N TYR A 52 -0.04 -13.12 7.58
CA TYR A 52 -0.47 -11.74 7.42
C TYR A 52 -0.82 -11.04 8.75
N HIS A 53 -1.64 -11.67 9.61
CA HIS A 53 -2.04 -11.10 10.89
C HIS A 53 -0.88 -10.83 11.84
N HIS A 54 0.21 -11.60 11.75
CA HIS A 54 1.40 -11.35 12.54
C HIS A 54 2.11 -10.07 12.07
N PHE A 55 2.20 -9.88 10.74
CA PHE A 55 2.77 -8.67 10.16
C PHE A 55 1.91 -7.43 10.45
N GLU A 56 0.58 -7.55 10.39
CA GLU A 56 -0.31 -6.42 10.70
C GLU A 56 -0.17 -5.98 12.16
N ARG A 57 -0.13 -6.93 13.10
CA ARG A 57 0.11 -6.65 14.53
C ARG A 57 1.47 -6.01 14.76
N LEU A 58 2.51 -6.55 14.12
CA LEU A 58 3.86 -5.99 14.17
C LEU A 58 3.88 -4.54 13.69
N LEU A 59 3.32 -4.29 12.51
CA LEU A 59 3.28 -2.96 11.90
C LEU A 59 2.55 -1.97 12.80
N ARG A 60 1.41 -2.38 13.37
CA ARG A 60 0.64 -1.56 14.31
C ARG A 60 1.44 -1.24 15.57
N ALA A 61 2.16 -2.21 16.14
CA ALA A 61 3.00 -1.97 17.32
C ALA A 61 4.15 -0.99 17.03
N PHE A 62 4.77 -1.10 15.84
CA PHE A 62 5.82 -0.17 15.40
C PHE A 62 5.26 1.24 15.19
N HIS A 63 4.10 1.38 14.53
CA HIS A 63 3.45 2.68 14.32
C HIS A 63 3.00 3.33 15.64
N ASN A 64 2.49 2.55 16.59
CA ASN A 64 2.12 3.07 17.92
C ASN A 64 3.33 3.61 18.69
N LYS A 65 4.54 3.09 18.42
CA LYS A 65 5.81 3.59 18.94
C LYS A 65 6.43 4.72 18.08
N GLY A 66 5.78 5.13 16.99
CA GLY A 66 6.27 6.15 16.09
C GLY A 66 7.41 5.70 15.17
N ILE A 67 7.60 4.40 14.99
CA ILE A 67 8.61 3.83 14.09
C ILE A 67 7.94 3.53 12.75
N TYR A 68 8.32 4.28 11.72
CA TYR A 68 7.81 4.10 10.36
C TYR A 68 8.90 3.56 9.44
N PHE A 69 8.52 2.62 8.57
CA PHE A 69 9.42 1.99 7.59
C PHE A 69 9.62 2.84 6.32
N VAL A 70 8.94 3.99 6.20
CA VAL A 70 9.01 4.87 5.03
C VAL A 70 10.27 5.72 5.08
N ASN A 71 11.03 5.74 3.98
CA ASN A 71 12.26 6.53 3.90
C ASN A 71 11.93 7.99 3.53
N PHE A 72 11.79 8.86 4.53
CA PHE A 72 11.52 10.29 4.32
C PHE A 72 12.65 11.01 3.58
N ALA A 73 13.86 10.45 3.57
CA ALA A 73 15.03 11.01 2.88
C ALA A 73 15.00 10.86 1.34
N THR A 74 14.10 10.01 0.81
CA THR A 74 13.93 9.78 -0.64
C THR A 74 12.63 10.34 -1.20
N ALA A 75 11.87 11.12 -0.43
CA ALA A 75 10.90 11.99 -1.07
C ALA A 75 11.72 12.90 -2.00
N PRO A 76 11.54 12.84 -3.34
CA PRO A 76 12.20 13.79 -4.21
C PRO A 76 11.82 15.16 -3.66
N ALA A 77 12.83 16.00 -3.40
CA ALA A 77 12.61 17.40 -3.07
C ALA A 77 11.65 17.91 -4.13
N GLN A 78 10.38 18.13 -3.76
CA GLN A 78 9.47 18.76 -4.70
C GLN A 78 10.14 20.09 -5.03
N PRO A 79 10.33 20.40 -6.33
CA PRO A 79 10.76 21.74 -6.68
C PRO A 79 9.80 22.70 -5.97
N PRO A 80 10.29 23.84 -5.46
CA PRO A 80 9.43 24.84 -4.83
C PRO A 80 8.22 25.03 -5.75
N GLN A 81 7.03 24.80 -5.19
CA GLN A 81 5.78 24.96 -5.93
C GLN A 81 5.71 26.43 -6.33
N GLU A 82 6.25 26.77 -7.51
CA GLU A 82 5.84 27.96 -8.21
C GLU A 82 4.34 27.79 -8.37
N SER A 83 3.60 28.72 -7.77
CA SER A 83 2.16 28.83 -7.87
C SER A 83 1.76 28.63 -9.33
N PHE A 84 1.30 27.42 -9.65
CA PHE A 84 0.72 27.11 -10.93
C PHE A 84 -0.63 27.85 -10.95
N VAL A 85 -0.59 29.09 -11.42
CA VAL A 85 -1.77 29.74 -11.97
C VAL A 85 -2.10 28.92 -13.22
N PRO A 86 -3.23 28.19 -13.27
CA PRO A 86 -3.65 27.60 -14.52
C PRO A 86 -3.89 28.76 -15.47
N SER A 87 -3.04 28.88 -16.49
CA SER A 87 -3.31 29.70 -17.67
C SER A 87 -4.47 29.03 -18.43
N PHE A 88 -5.67 29.15 -17.88
CA PHE A 88 -6.92 28.78 -18.53
C PHE A 88 -7.29 29.91 -19.48
N ALA A 89 -6.59 29.97 -20.61
CA ALA A 89 -7.00 30.75 -21.76
C ALA A 89 -6.74 29.89 -23.00
N GLU A 90 -7.81 29.70 -23.76
CA GLU A 90 -7.85 29.13 -25.11
C GLU A 90 -7.61 27.62 -25.22
N GLU A 91 -8.63 26.83 -24.88
CA GLU A 91 -9.24 25.91 -25.85
C GLU A 91 -10.55 25.32 -25.28
N GLY A 92 -11.64 25.93 -25.73
CA GLY A 92 -13.03 25.45 -25.78
C GLY A 92 -13.47 24.32 -24.84
N TYR A 93 -13.83 24.66 -23.61
CA TYR A 93 -14.80 23.85 -22.85
C TYR A 93 -16.22 24.28 -23.25
N LYS A 94 -16.92 23.43 -24.01
CA LYS A 94 -18.34 23.59 -24.30
C LYS A 94 -19.12 23.37 -22.99
N PHE A 95 -19.73 24.43 -22.47
CA PHE A 95 -20.64 24.35 -21.32
C PHE A 95 -21.81 23.42 -21.69
N TYR A 96 -22.11 22.47 -20.81
CA TYR A 96 -23.32 21.64 -20.94
C TYR A 96 -24.51 22.53 -20.57
N ASP A 97 -25.32 22.88 -21.56
CA ASP A 97 -26.57 23.61 -21.37
C ASP A 97 -27.68 22.56 -21.15
N PRO A 98 -28.32 22.50 -19.97
CA PRO A 98 -29.29 21.44 -19.64
C PRO A 98 -30.64 21.53 -20.38
N GLU A 99 -30.78 22.36 -21.42
CA GLU A 99 -32.01 22.49 -22.22
C GLU A 99 -31.99 21.72 -23.57
N GLU A 100 -30.91 21.01 -23.95
CA GLU A 100 -30.93 20.10 -25.11
C GLU A 100 -31.26 18.65 -24.67
N GLU A 101 -32.54 18.36 -24.47
CA GLU A 101 -33.07 17.01 -24.66
C GLU A 101 -33.15 16.74 -26.17
N ASP A 102 -32.41 15.75 -26.66
CA ASP A 102 -32.85 14.71 -27.61
C ASP A 102 -31.66 13.98 -28.27
N ASP A 103 -31.88 12.71 -28.60
CA ASP A 103 -31.13 11.94 -29.61
C ASP A 103 -29.83 11.19 -29.24
N PHE A 104 -29.78 10.51 -28.08
CA PHE A 104 -28.85 9.37 -27.90
C PHE A 104 -29.57 8.05 -27.60
N LEU A 105 -30.70 7.81 -28.29
CA LEU A 105 -31.42 6.54 -28.25
C LEU A 105 -31.57 5.96 -29.66
N SER A 106 -30.46 5.58 -30.29
CA SER A 106 -30.51 4.62 -31.41
C SER A 106 -29.15 3.97 -31.69
N LYS A 107 -28.94 2.77 -31.12
CA LYS A 107 -28.40 1.57 -31.80
C LYS A 107 -28.15 0.46 -30.79
N VAL A 108 -29.24 -0.16 -30.35
CA VAL A 108 -29.25 -1.58 -30.02
C VAL A 108 -29.70 -2.29 -31.28
N GLU A 109 -28.78 -2.96 -31.96
CA GLU A 109 -29.09 -4.03 -32.91
C GLU A 109 -28.18 -5.21 -32.55
N GLY A 110 -28.78 -6.28 -32.01
CA GLY A 110 -28.22 -7.64 -32.13
C GLY A 110 -28.38 -8.13 -33.58
N PRO A 111 -27.88 -9.34 -33.92
CA PRO A 111 -28.52 -10.55 -33.39
C PRO A 111 -27.61 -11.78 -33.14
N GLU A 112 -28.06 -12.60 -32.20
CA GLU A 112 -28.18 -14.07 -32.17
C GLU A 112 -27.29 -14.99 -33.04
N SER A 113 -26.64 -15.96 -32.38
CA SER A 113 -26.53 -17.39 -32.78
C SER A 113 -26.10 -18.20 -31.53
N SER A 114 -27.00 -18.94 -30.87
CA SER A 114 -27.42 -20.36 -31.10
C SER A 114 -26.26 -21.36 -30.92
N ASP A 115 -26.13 -21.95 -29.73
CA ASP A 115 -26.47 -23.36 -29.39
C ASP A 115 -25.25 -24.29 -29.51
N ASP A 116 -24.78 -24.87 -28.40
CA ASP A 116 -24.75 -26.32 -28.09
C ASP A 116 -23.25 -26.75 -28.06
N GLU A 117 -22.67 -27.56 -27.15
CA GLU A 117 -23.15 -28.54 -26.20
C GLU A 117 -22.24 -28.62 -24.94
N SER A 118 -22.86 -29.18 -23.90
CA SER A 118 -22.27 -29.91 -22.78
C SER A 118 -21.10 -30.83 -23.15
N ASP A 119 -20.01 -30.81 -22.37
CA ASP A 119 -19.57 -32.04 -21.72
C ASP A 119 -18.70 -31.79 -20.48
N CYS A 120 -19.19 -32.31 -19.37
CA CYS A 120 -18.49 -32.43 -18.10
C CYS A 120 -17.99 -33.87 -17.97
N GLU A 121 -16.72 -34.12 -18.32
CA GLU A 121 -16.05 -35.34 -17.89
C GLU A 121 -15.12 -35.03 -16.72
N ALA A 122 -15.57 -35.51 -15.57
CA ALA A 122 -14.71 -35.83 -14.46
C ALA A 122 -13.90 -37.06 -14.84
N ASP A 123 -12.58 -36.95 -14.83
CA ASP A 123 -11.72 -38.09 -14.55
C ASP A 123 -10.92 -37.80 -13.28
N ASN A 124 -11.33 -38.56 -12.29
CA ASN A 124 -10.68 -38.80 -11.03
C ASN A 124 -9.47 -39.71 -11.27
N ASP A 125 -8.54 -39.68 -10.31
CA ASP A 125 -7.52 -40.70 -10.08
C ASP A 125 -6.40 -40.82 -11.13
N ASP A 126 -5.24 -40.24 -10.81
CA ASP A 126 -4.11 -41.13 -10.58
C ASP A 126 -3.02 -40.50 -9.70
N ALA A 127 -2.78 -41.22 -8.61
CA ALA A 127 -1.76 -40.97 -7.62
C ALA A 127 -0.35 -41.19 -8.19
N TRP A 128 0.61 -40.31 -7.89
CA TRP A 128 2.00 -40.76 -7.67
C TRP A 128 2.87 -39.73 -6.90
N PHE A 129 2.74 -39.71 -5.58
CA PHE A 129 3.92 -39.81 -4.70
C PHE A 129 3.90 -41.26 -4.14
N PRO A 130 5.02 -41.94 -3.78
CA PRO A 130 6.30 -41.43 -3.24
C PRO A 130 7.56 -42.10 -3.87
N CYS A 131 8.78 -41.60 -3.67
CA CYS A 131 9.66 -41.75 -2.50
C CYS A 131 10.74 -40.67 -2.47
#